data_AF-A0A2E8AWR0-F1
#
_entry.id   AF-A0A2E8AWR0-F1
#
_cell.length_a   1.000
_cell.length_b   1.000
_cell.length_c   1.000
_cell.angle_alpha   90.00
_cell.angle_beta   90.00
_cell.angle_gamma   90.00
#
_symmetry.space_group_name_H-M   'P 1'
#
loop_
_entity.id
_entity.type
_entity.pdbx_description
1 polymer ?
#
loop_
_entity_poly.entity_id
_entity_poly.type
_entity_poly.pdbx_seq_one_letter_code
_entity_poly.pdbx_strand_id
1 'polypeptide(L)'
;KDETTEVIDRGLQWLGRNFSVNRNPVAGGPMQAARAWLLYYLYGLERVGRTTGHRFIGGHDWYREGAATLVATQDKLRGSWKGSGQMQNNPSIATAFCLLFLSKGQRPVLIAKALRGKQEDGNQHRSDIGNLTHYVEGLWGRDMTWQIIDLTTASSTDLSQSPVLFLSGSNSLQLNGDQRRTLRAYVDQGGFLLAEACCEGTSFDRDFRQLMREIFPENPLRPLPPDHPIWFAETKVDLNHAPEQLWGIDACCRTSVVYCPEDISCYWELGMKKRDRSYPRAIEEKITALHNLGANILAYATGRELKNKLDIPQTIAMDTDDASSRGILRIPKLRHTGGSDDAPSAWSNLLALVGNKRKLRTSSKKILLPLESENLYDFPVVFMHGRRHFRWSPPEREYLTRFLERGGVLFADSICASTEFTSAFQREIKAVLPDGKWSRIPADHPLFTQEYGGYDITKVTRRDPQARSETDPLRAKLVSVSPFLEGLAIDDRYAVIFSPYDLSCALENTPSLECKGYVTLDAAKIGINVILYALQQ
;
A
#
# COMPACT_ATOMS: atom_id res chain seq x y z
N LYS A 1 -32.05 13.57 -11.85
CA LYS A 1 -30.86 13.04 -12.55
C LYS A 1 -30.54 13.98 -13.70
N ASP A 2 -29.27 14.35 -13.89
CA ASP A 2 -28.83 15.11 -15.06
C ASP A 2 -28.92 14.19 -16.30
N GLU A 3 -29.64 14.63 -17.33
CA GLU A 3 -29.83 13.91 -18.61
C GLU A 3 -28.49 13.54 -19.27
N THR A 4 -27.48 14.38 -19.06
CA THR A 4 -26.12 14.17 -19.57
C THR A 4 -25.47 12.91 -19.01
N THR A 5 -25.68 12.65 -17.71
CA THR A 5 -25.09 11.52 -17.00
C THR A 5 -25.65 10.18 -17.48
N GLU A 6 -26.96 10.12 -17.72
CA GLU A 6 -27.62 8.91 -18.21
C GLU A 6 -27.14 8.53 -19.62
N VAL A 7 -26.87 9.53 -20.48
CA VAL A 7 -26.33 9.30 -21.82
C VAL A 7 -24.92 8.70 -21.74
N ILE A 8 -24.06 9.22 -20.86
CA ILE A 8 -22.69 8.69 -20.67
C ILE A 8 -22.73 7.24 -20.17
N ASP A 9 -23.57 6.95 -19.18
CA ASP A 9 -23.69 5.61 -18.61
C ASP A 9 -24.18 4.58 -19.66
N ARG A 10 -25.15 4.95 -20.51
CA ARG A 10 -25.59 4.12 -21.63
C ARG A 10 -24.45 3.89 -22.64
N GLY A 11 -23.65 4.91 -22.91
CA GLY A 11 -22.47 4.81 -23.76
C GLY A 11 -21.43 3.84 -23.21
N LEU A 12 -21.11 3.92 -21.92
CA LEU A 12 -20.19 3.01 -21.24
C LEU A 12 -20.72 1.57 -21.22
N GLN A 13 -22.02 1.37 -21.00
CA GLN A 13 -22.64 0.04 -21.06
C GLN A 13 -22.60 -0.55 -22.47
N TRP A 14 -22.85 0.26 -23.50
CA TRP A 14 -22.72 -0.17 -24.89
C TRP A 14 -21.26 -0.55 -25.21
N LEU A 15 -20.30 0.27 -24.81
CA LEU A 15 -18.88 0.01 -25.04
C LEU A 15 -18.42 -1.26 -24.31
N GLY A 16 -18.89 -1.47 -23.07
CA GLY A 16 -18.62 -2.69 -22.31
C GLY A 16 -19.14 -3.96 -23.00
N ARG A 17 -20.37 -3.94 -23.52
CA ARG A 17 -20.94 -5.08 -24.27
C ARG A 17 -20.24 -5.38 -25.58
N ASN A 18 -19.63 -4.36 -26.20
CA ASN A 18 -18.97 -4.46 -27.50
C ASN A 18 -17.45 -4.35 -27.39
N PHE A 19 -16.90 -4.49 -26.18
CA PHE A 19 -15.49 -4.29 -25.92
C PHE A 19 -14.63 -5.22 -26.78
N SER A 20 -13.56 -4.69 -27.34
CA SER A 20 -12.54 -5.50 -28.00
C SER A 20 -11.21 -4.77 -28.03
N VAL A 21 -10.12 -5.51 -28.09
CA VAL A 21 -8.78 -4.98 -28.43
C VAL A 21 -8.28 -5.45 -29.78
N ASN A 22 -9.04 -6.34 -30.44
CA ASN A 22 -8.65 -7.03 -31.67
C ASN A 22 -9.47 -6.61 -32.89
N ARG A 23 -10.58 -5.90 -32.69
CA ARG A 23 -11.44 -5.37 -33.75
C ARG A 23 -12.08 -4.05 -33.34
N ASN A 24 -12.42 -3.22 -34.32
CA ASN A 24 -13.25 -2.04 -34.14
C ASN A 24 -14.73 -2.47 -34.12
N PRO A 25 -15.48 -2.26 -33.02
CA PRO A 25 -16.86 -2.72 -32.88
C PRO A 25 -17.87 -1.98 -33.78
N VAL A 26 -17.52 -0.81 -34.33
CA VAL A 26 -18.41 0.00 -35.19
C VAL A 26 -18.20 -0.30 -36.68
N ALA A 27 -17.12 -1.01 -37.04
CA ALA A 27 -16.84 -1.36 -38.42
C ALA A 27 -17.72 -2.54 -38.86
N GLY A 28 -18.95 -2.26 -39.29
CA GLY A 28 -19.83 -3.24 -39.92
C GLY A 28 -19.22 -3.77 -41.23
N GLY A 29 -19.12 -5.09 -41.38
CA GLY A 29 -18.63 -5.77 -42.59
C GLY A 29 -17.81 -7.04 -42.31
N PRO A 30 -17.29 -7.73 -43.36
CA PRO A 30 -16.44 -8.92 -43.23
C PRO A 30 -15.22 -8.65 -42.34
N MET A 31 -14.58 -9.71 -41.81
CA MET A 31 -13.50 -9.63 -40.82
C MET A 31 -12.33 -8.66 -41.17
N GLN A 32 -12.10 -8.38 -42.45
CA GLN A 32 -11.12 -7.38 -42.93
C GLN A 32 -11.58 -5.92 -42.73
N ALA A 33 -12.88 -5.62 -42.80
CA ALA A 33 -13.43 -4.32 -42.44
C ALA A 33 -13.40 -4.09 -40.92
N ALA A 34 -13.58 -5.14 -40.12
CA ALA A 34 -13.55 -5.08 -38.66
C ALA A 34 -12.17 -4.70 -38.07
N ARG A 35 -11.07 -4.90 -38.82
CA ARG A 35 -9.72 -4.43 -38.42
C ARG A 35 -9.37 -3.06 -39.00
N ALA A 36 -10.21 -2.50 -39.87
CA ALA A 36 -10.03 -1.13 -40.32
C ALA A 36 -10.22 -0.19 -39.12
N TRP A 37 -9.34 0.81 -39.03
CA TRP A 37 -9.36 1.82 -37.96
C TRP A 37 -9.10 1.28 -36.55
N LEU A 38 -8.62 0.04 -36.38
CA LEU A 38 -8.39 -0.56 -35.06
C LEU A 38 -7.55 0.33 -34.15
N LEU A 39 -6.41 0.84 -34.63
CA LEU A 39 -5.51 1.65 -33.79
C LEU A 39 -6.13 3.00 -33.38
N TYR A 40 -7.01 3.56 -34.22
CA TYR A 40 -7.75 4.77 -33.91
C TYR A 40 -8.86 4.49 -32.89
N TYR A 41 -9.55 3.37 -33.03
CA TYR A 41 -10.51 2.90 -32.03
C TYR A 41 -9.83 2.64 -30.68
N LEU A 42 -8.67 1.97 -30.65
CA LEU A 42 -7.90 1.77 -29.41
C LEU A 42 -7.51 3.10 -28.78
N TYR A 43 -7.08 4.08 -29.58
CA TYR A 43 -6.85 5.43 -29.09
C TYR A 43 -8.13 6.07 -28.54
N GLY A 44 -9.27 5.92 -29.20
CA GLY A 44 -10.57 6.38 -28.67
C GLY A 44 -10.97 5.69 -27.36
N LEU A 45 -10.76 4.37 -27.26
CA LEU A 45 -10.97 3.58 -26.04
C LEU A 45 -10.09 4.08 -24.89
N GLU A 46 -8.83 4.42 -25.17
CA GLU A 46 -7.93 5.07 -24.21
C GLU A 46 -8.51 6.41 -23.73
N ARG A 47 -8.99 7.26 -24.65
CA ARG A 47 -9.60 8.55 -24.29
C ARG A 47 -10.82 8.38 -23.40
N VAL A 48 -11.66 7.38 -23.67
CA VAL A 48 -12.81 7.04 -22.81
C VAL A 48 -12.33 6.65 -21.43
N GLY A 49 -11.45 5.64 -21.32
CA GLY A 49 -10.95 5.15 -20.03
C GLY A 49 -10.26 6.25 -19.19
N ARG A 50 -9.49 7.12 -19.83
CA ARG A 50 -8.77 8.22 -19.15
C ARG A 50 -9.72 9.34 -18.70
N THR A 51 -10.71 9.70 -19.51
CA THR A 51 -11.63 10.79 -19.17
C THR A 51 -12.66 10.36 -18.13
N THR A 52 -13.07 9.09 -18.13
CA THR A 52 -14.08 8.58 -17.20
C THR A 52 -13.47 7.98 -15.93
N GLY A 53 -12.16 7.72 -15.91
CA GLY A 53 -11.47 7.07 -14.80
C GLY A 53 -11.79 5.57 -14.66
N HIS A 54 -12.58 4.97 -15.55
CA HIS A 54 -12.90 3.55 -15.44
C HIS A 54 -11.68 2.68 -15.79
N ARG A 55 -11.19 1.90 -14.82
CA ARG A 55 -10.20 0.85 -15.08
C ARG A 55 -10.80 -0.29 -15.89
N PHE A 56 -12.03 -0.68 -15.54
CA PHE A 56 -12.74 -1.79 -16.19
C PHE A 56 -13.87 -1.27 -17.08
N ILE A 57 -13.93 -1.78 -18.31
CA ILE A 57 -15.02 -1.50 -19.27
C ILE A 57 -15.65 -2.84 -19.63
N GLY A 58 -16.87 -3.10 -19.15
CA GLY A 58 -17.53 -4.40 -19.35
C GLY A 58 -16.81 -5.58 -18.68
N GLY A 59 -16.06 -5.33 -17.60
CA GLY A 59 -15.24 -6.35 -16.93
C GLY A 59 -13.82 -6.50 -17.49
N HIS A 60 -13.50 -5.82 -18.59
CA HIS A 60 -12.18 -5.85 -19.23
C HIS A 60 -11.26 -4.76 -18.72
N ASP A 61 -10.01 -5.09 -18.37
CA ASP A 61 -8.98 -4.10 -18.07
C ASP A 61 -8.44 -3.56 -19.41
N TRP A 62 -9.09 -2.52 -19.91
CA TRP A 62 -8.89 -2.02 -21.26
C TRP A 62 -7.43 -1.68 -21.56
N TYR A 63 -6.71 -1.18 -20.55
CA TYR A 63 -5.32 -0.77 -20.72
C TYR A 63 -4.41 -1.99 -20.77
N ARG A 64 -4.56 -2.95 -19.84
CA ARG A 64 -3.71 -4.15 -19.81
C ARG A 64 -3.95 -5.03 -21.04
N GLU A 65 -5.20 -5.28 -21.39
CA GLU A 65 -5.55 -6.09 -22.57
C GLU A 65 -5.07 -5.41 -23.86
N GLY A 66 -5.26 -4.09 -23.98
CA GLY A 66 -4.80 -3.32 -25.12
C GLY A 66 -3.27 -3.29 -25.22
N ALA A 67 -2.58 -3.03 -24.12
CA ALA A 67 -1.12 -2.98 -24.08
C ALA A 67 -0.50 -4.35 -24.42
N ALA A 68 -1.03 -5.45 -23.85
CA ALA A 68 -0.58 -6.79 -24.17
C ALA A 68 -0.73 -7.09 -25.67
N THR A 69 -1.87 -6.72 -26.25
CA THR A 69 -2.14 -6.90 -27.69
C THR A 69 -1.19 -6.08 -28.55
N LEU A 70 -0.95 -4.81 -28.20
CA LEU A 70 -0.03 -3.95 -28.94
C LEU A 70 1.42 -4.45 -28.83
N VAL A 71 1.90 -4.77 -27.63
CA VAL A 71 3.27 -5.29 -27.46
C VAL A 71 3.47 -6.61 -28.20
N ALA A 72 2.49 -7.51 -28.17
CA ALA A 72 2.56 -8.79 -28.89
C ALA A 72 2.61 -8.63 -30.42
N THR A 73 2.07 -7.53 -30.95
CA THR A 73 2.00 -7.25 -32.40
C THR A 73 3.11 -6.33 -32.91
N GLN A 74 4.02 -5.89 -32.04
CA GLN A 74 5.17 -5.08 -32.44
C GLN A 74 6.13 -5.88 -33.33
N ASP A 75 6.62 -5.26 -34.41
CA ASP A 75 7.71 -5.83 -35.20
C ASP A 75 8.96 -5.88 -34.32
N LYS A 76 9.42 -7.10 -34.00
CA LYS A 76 10.55 -7.31 -33.07
C LYS A 76 11.88 -6.79 -33.58
N LEU A 77 12.05 -6.65 -34.89
CA LEU A 77 13.29 -6.17 -35.49
C LEU A 77 13.30 -4.64 -35.60
N ARG A 78 12.17 -4.06 -36.02
CA ARG A 78 12.07 -2.61 -36.27
C ARG A 78 11.55 -1.80 -35.10
N GLY A 79 10.90 -2.44 -34.13
CA GLY A 79 10.22 -1.78 -33.02
C GLY A 79 8.97 -0.98 -33.44
N SER A 80 8.50 -1.14 -34.67
CA SER A 80 7.36 -0.40 -35.24
C SER A 80 6.09 -1.26 -35.32
N TRP A 81 4.94 -0.62 -35.49
CA TRP A 81 3.67 -1.28 -35.76
C TRP A 81 3.20 -1.05 -37.18
N LYS A 82 2.38 -1.98 -37.69
CA LYS A 82 1.68 -1.83 -38.95
C LYS A 82 0.26 -2.37 -38.79
N GLY A 83 -0.74 -1.51 -38.96
CA GLY A 83 -2.15 -1.88 -38.92
C GLY A 83 -2.69 -2.29 -40.29
N SER A 84 -3.99 -2.56 -40.34
CA SER A 84 -4.72 -2.89 -41.57
C SER A 84 -5.65 -1.76 -42.01
N GLY A 85 -5.81 -1.58 -43.32
CA GLY A 85 -6.66 -0.54 -43.91
C GLY A 85 -5.90 0.73 -44.31
N GLN A 86 -6.62 1.67 -44.91
CA GLN A 86 -6.08 2.96 -45.36
C GLN A 86 -5.49 3.73 -44.17
N MET A 87 -4.36 4.40 -44.38
CA MET A 87 -3.56 5.16 -43.39
C MET A 87 -2.88 4.33 -42.28
N GLN A 88 -3.51 3.28 -41.73
CA GLN A 88 -2.89 2.44 -40.68
C GLN A 88 -1.86 1.43 -41.22
N ASN A 89 -1.83 1.21 -42.54
CA ASN A 89 -0.76 0.49 -43.21
C ASN A 89 0.56 1.28 -43.27
N ASN A 90 0.55 2.59 -42.97
CA ASN A 90 1.74 3.42 -42.82
C ASN A 90 2.36 3.17 -41.42
N PRO A 91 3.60 2.65 -41.34
CA PRO A 91 4.22 2.31 -40.06
C PRO A 91 4.37 3.50 -39.10
N SER A 92 4.60 4.71 -39.60
CA SER A 92 4.76 5.90 -38.76
C SER A 92 3.44 6.28 -38.08
N ILE A 93 2.34 6.26 -38.83
CA ILE A 93 1.00 6.56 -38.29
C ILE A 93 0.57 5.48 -37.29
N ALA A 94 0.75 4.20 -37.65
CA ALA A 94 0.41 3.09 -36.77
C ALA A 94 1.21 3.14 -35.46
N THR A 95 2.53 3.34 -35.57
CA THR A 95 3.42 3.45 -34.40
C THR A 95 3.02 4.64 -33.52
N ALA A 96 2.66 5.79 -34.10
CA ALA A 96 2.18 6.94 -33.33
C ALA A 96 0.93 6.60 -32.50
N PHE A 97 -0.08 5.95 -33.07
CA PHE A 97 -1.26 5.53 -32.30
C PHE A 97 -0.93 4.51 -31.21
N CYS A 98 -0.07 3.52 -31.51
CA CYS A 98 0.35 2.54 -30.51
C CYS A 98 1.08 3.20 -29.34
N LEU A 99 2.00 4.15 -29.61
CA LEU A 99 2.71 4.88 -28.57
C LEU A 99 1.78 5.81 -27.77
N LEU A 100 0.82 6.47 -28.42
CA LEU A 100 -0.21 7.26 -27.72
C LEU A 100 -0.99 6.41 -26.71
N PHE A 101 -1.37 5.18 -27.10
CA PHE A 101 -2.02 4.23 -26.19
C PHE A 101 -1.07 3.75 -25.09
N LEU A 102 0.09 3.21 -25.45
CA LEU A 102 1.03 2.58 -24.51
C LEU A 102 1.59 3.57 -23.48
N SER A 103 1.80 4.83 -23.86
CA SER A 103 2.29 5.89 -22.96
C SER A 103 1.45 6.06 -21.68
N LYS A 104 0.18 5.63 -21.67
CA LYS A 104 -0.69 5.75 -20.48
C LYS A 104 -0.31 4.86 -19.32
N GLY A 105 0.49 3.81 -19.54
CA GLY A 105 1.02 2.99 -18.45
C GLY A 105 2.11 3.68 -17.65
N GLN A 106 2.68 4.77 -18.19
CA GLN A 106 3.70 5.57 -17.51
C GLN A 106 3.12 6.47 -16.42
N ARG A 107 1.79 6.63 -16.38
CA ARG A 107 1.11 7.44 -15.35
C ARG A 107 0.81 6.57 -14.14
N PRO A 108 1.48 6.81 -13.00
CA PRO A 108 1.19 6.06 -11.78
C PRO A 108 -0.21 6.41 -11.25
N VAL A 109 -0.85 5.45 -10.60
CA VAL A 109 -2.17 5.64 -9.97
C VAL A 109 -1.98 6.36 -8.64
N LEU A 110 -2.64 7.52 -8.49
CA LEU A 110 -2.63 8.33 -7.27
C LEU A 110 -3.67 7.85 -6.26
N ILE A 111 -4.90 7.62 -6.73
CA ILE A 111 -6.06 7.35 -5.91
C ILE A 111 -7.10 6.58 -6.73
N ALA A 112 -7.86 5.72 -6.07
CA ALA A 112 -8.97 5.00 -6.67
C ALA A 112 -10.26 5.24 -5.89
N LYS A 113 -11.32 5.62 -6.60
CA LYS A 113 -12.67 5.78 -6.05
C LYS A 113 -13.36 4.43 -6.00
N ALA A 114 -13.77 4.03 -4.80
CA ALA A 114 -14.36 2.74 -4.51
C ALA A 114 -15.89 2.80 -4.57
N LEU A 115 -16.48 2.12 -5.56
CA LEU A 115 -17.92 1.99 -5.72
C LEU A 115 -18.45 0.72 -5.07
N ARG A 116 -19.77 0.69 -4.85
CA ARG A 116 -20.49 -0.39 -4.18
C ARG A 116 -21.59 -0.91 -5.11
N GLY A 117 -21.20 -1.44 -6.27
CA GLY A 117 -22.10 -1.89 -7.33
C GLY A 117 -22.68 -0.75 -8.17
N LYS A 118 -23.83 -1.01 -8.81
CA LYS A 118 -24.50 -0.08 -9.76
C LYS A 118 -25.12 1.17 -9.11
N GLN A 119 -25.01 1.34 -7.80
CA GLN A 119 -25.60 2.48 -7.10
C GLN A 119 -24.69 3.72 -7.25
N GLU A 120 -25.27 4.83 -7.71
CA GLU A 120 -24.59 6.13 -7.86
C GLU A 120 -24.21 6.77 -6.52
N ASP A 121 -24.67 6.22 -5.38
CA ASP A 121 -24.40 6.78 -4.05
C ASP A 121 -22.90 6.98 -3.79
N GLY A 122 -22.06 6.06 -4.25
CA GLY A 122 -20.60 6.19 -4.12
C GLY A 122 -19.94 7.12 -5.14
N ASN A 123 -20.71 7.72 -6.05
CA ASN A 123 -20.20 8.54 -7.16
C ASN A 123 -21.07 9.78 -7.45
N GLN A 124 -21.65 10.41 -6.41
CA GLN A 124 -22.48 11.61 -6.54
C GLN A 124 -21.73 12.77 -7.23
N HIS A 125 -20.45 12.94 -6.89
CA HIS A 125 -19.54 13.90 -7.50
C HIS A 125 -18.60 13.16 -8.46
N ARG A 126 -18.91 13.10 -9.75
CA ARG A 126 -18.20 12.19 -10.69
C ARG A 126 -16.82 12.67 -11.13
N SER A 127 -16.55 13.97 -11.04
CA SER A 127 -15.30 14.61 -11.45
C SER A 127 -14.38 14.94 -10.27
N ASP A 128 -14.85 14.79 -9.03
CA ASP A 128 -14.14 15.10 -7.78
C ASP A 128 -12.68 14.64 -7.77
N ILE A 129 -12.44 13.34 -7.88
CA ILE A 129 -11.12 12.72 -7.82
C ILE A 129 -10.30 13.07 -9.07
N GLY A 130 -10.94 13.28 -10.22
CA GLY A 130 -10.26 13.75 -11.42
C GLY A 130 -9.72 15.17 -11.27
N ASN A 131 -10.52 16.08 -10.72
CA ASN A 131 -10.12 17.45 -10.44
C ASN A 131 -9.04 17.50 -9.36
N LEU A 132 -9.20 16.75 -8.27
CA LEU A 132 -8.19 16.64 -7.22
C LEU A 132 -6.87 16.10 -7.77
N THR A 133 -6.93 15.05 -8.60
CA THR A 133 -5.72 14.48 -9.23
C THR A 133 -5.03 15.54 -10.10
N HIS A 134 -5.77 16.27 -10.92
CA HIS A 134 -5.22 17.33 -11.76
C HIS A 134 -4.58 18.46 -10.93
N TYR A 135 -5.22 18.83 -9.82
CA TYR A 135 -4.67 19.81 -8.89
C TYR A 135 -3.32 19.34 -8.30
N VAL A 136 -3.25 18.08 -7.86
CA VAL A 136 -2.02 17.48 -7.31
C VAL A 136 -0.93 17.27 -8.38
N GLU A 137 -1.29 16.97 -9.63
CA GLU A 137 -0.34 16.96 -10.77
C GLU A 137 0.39 18.30 -10.89
N GLY A 138 -0.33 19.42 -10.74
CA GLY A 138 0.23 20.77 -10.76
C GLY A 138 1.22 21.02 -9.61
N LEU A 139 0.88 20.59 -8.39
CA LEU A 139 1.77 20.72 -7.22
C LEU A 139 3.02 19.83 -7.33
N TRP A 140 2.85 18.61 -7.84
CA TRP A 140 3.94 17.63 -7.86
C TRP A 140 4.79 17.68 -9.12
N GLY A 141 4.36 18.42 -10.15
CA GLY A 141 5.08 18.55 -11.42
C GLY A 141 5.24 17.21 -12.17
N ARG A 142 4.28 16.28 -12.00
CA ARG A 142 4.28 14.97 -12.65
C ARG A 142 2.88 14.56 -13.09
N ASP A 143 2.81 13.87 -14.22
CA ASP A 143 1.58 13.25 -14.71
C ASP A 143 1.19 12.07 -13.81
N MET A 144 -0.09 11.97 -13.49
CA MET A 144 -0.68 10.91 -12.68
C MET A 144 -2.02 10.46 -13.28
N THR A 145 -2.61 9.44 -12.67
CA THR A 145 -3.96 9.01 -13.01
C THR A 145 -4.73 8.62 -11.77
N TRP A 146 -6.04 8.57 -11.91
CA TRP A 146 -6.97 8.07 -10.92
C TRP A 146 -7.83 7.01 -11.57
N GLN A 147 -8.50 6.20 -10.76
CA GLN A 147 -9.37 5.16 -11.29
C GLN A 147 -10.62 4.93 -10.45
N ILE A 148 -11.62 4.30 -11.06
CA ILE A 148 -12.80 3.79 -10.39
C ILE A 148 -12.66 2.27 -10.25
N ILE A 149 -12.93 1.77 -9.04
CA ILE A 149 -12.91 0.34 -8.72
C ILE A 149 -14.25 -0.03 -8.05
N ASP A 150 -14.84 -1.15 -8.44
CA ASP A 150 -16.06 -1.67 -7.82
C ASP A 150 -15.72 -2.72 -6.75
N LEU A 151 -16.04 -2.43 -5.49
CA LEU A 151 -15.79 -3.33 -4.35
C LEU A 151 -16.60 -4.62 -4.42
N THR A 152 -17.63 -4.72 -5.27
CA THR A 152 -18.39 -5.97 -5.46
C THR A 152 -17.63 -7.01 -6.27
N THR A 153 -16.63 -6.59 -7.05
CA THR A 153 -15.89 -7.47 -7.98
C THR A 153 -14.37 -7.42 -7.77
N ALA A 154 -13.85 -6.38 -7.11
CA ALA A 154 -12.43 -6.21 -6.90
C ALA A 154 -11.84 -7.20 -5.89
N SER A 155 -10.69 -7.78 -6.23
CA SER A 155 -9.86 -8.54 -5.30
C SER A 155 -8.97 -7.62 -4.45
N SER A 156 -8.36 -8.15 -3.38
CA SER A 156 -7.33 -7.41 -2.61
C SER A 156 -6.15 -6.99 -3.49
N THR A 157 -5.77 -7.83 -4.47
CA THR A 157 -4.73 -7.50 -5.44
C THR A 157 -5.15 -6.32 -6.32
N ASP A 158 -6.42 -6.22 -6.72
CA ASP A 158 -6.90 -5.07 -7.49
C ASP A 158 -6.87 -3.77 -6.69
N LEU A 159 -7.24 -3.83 -5.41
CA LEU A 159 -7.19 -2.68 -4.50
C LEU A 159 -5.75 -2.21 -4.28
N SER A 160 -4.80 -3.14 -4.11
CA SER A 160 -3.38 -2.83 -3.87
C SER A 160 -2.66 -2.11 -5.02
N GLN A 161 -3.29 -2.05 -6.20
CA GLN A 161 -2.82 -1.26 -7.36
C GLN A 161 -3.03 0.25 -7.17
N SER A 162 -3.82 0.64 -6.18
CA SER A 162 -3.97 2.04 -5.77
C SER A 162 -3.40 2.21 -4.37
N PRO A 163 -2.54 3.21 -4.12
CA PRO A 163 -2.05 3.46 -2.76
C PRO A 163 -3.12 4.06 -1.86
N VAL A 164 -4.13 4.72 -2.45
CA VAL A 164 -5.25 5.35 -1.75
C VAL A 164 -6.57 4.85 -2.32
N LEU A 165 -7.49 4.43 -1.47
CA LEU A 165 -8.89 4.16 -1.79
C LEU A 165 -9.75 5.26 -1.20
N PHE A 166 -10.64 5.81 -2.01
CA PHE A 166 -11.61 6.82 -1.62
C PHE A 166 -13.02 6.23 -1.58
N LEU A 167 -13.66 6.28 -0.41
CA LEU A 167 -15.01 5.79 -0.18
C LEU A 167 -15.93 6.95 0.20
N SER A 168 -16.85 7.31 -0.69
CA SER A 168 -17.86 8.35 -0.46
C SER A 168 -19.26 7.74 -0.45
N GLY A 169 -20.22 8.38 0.22
CA GLY A 169 -21.63 7.98 0.18
C GLY A 169 -22.52 8.82 1.08
N SER A 170 -23.81 8.84 0.75
CA SER A 170 -24.89 9.47 1.53
C SER A 170 -25.82 8.42 2.17
N ASN A 171 -25.96 7.27 1.52
CA ASN A 171 -26.81 6.17 1.95
C ASN A 171 -26.08 5.20 2.89
N SER A 172 -26.83 4.24 3.42
CA SER A 172 -26.31 3.16 4.28
C SER A 172 -25.15 2.40 3.63
N LEU A 173 -24.06 2.23 4.38
CA LEU A 173 -22.86 1.50 3.94
C LEU A 173 -22.99 0.02 4.26
N GLN A 174 -23.53 -0.76 3.33
CA GLN A 174 -23.67 -2.20 3.46
C GLN A 174 -22.57 -2.93 2.70
N LEU A 175 -21.66 -3.57 3.45
CA LEU A 175 -20.62 -4.46 2.91
C LEU A 175 -20.82 -5.88 3.43
N ASN A 176 -20.69 -6.87 2.54
CA ASN A 176 -20.73 -8.29 2.91
C ASN A 176 -19.40 -8.75 3.56
N GLY A 177 -19.35 -9.99 4.06
CA GLY A 177 -18.18 -10.51 4.75
C GLY A 177 -16.89 -10.54 3.92
N ASP A 178 -16.98 -10.84 2.63
CA ASP A 178 -15.82 -10.85 1.71
C ASP A 178 -15.27 -9.44 1.47
N GLN A 179 -16.16 -8.46 1.29
CA GLN A 179 -15.80 -7.06 1.10
C GLN A 179 -15.11 -6.50 2.33
N ARG A 180 -15.63 -6.81 3.53
CA ARG A 180 -15.01 -6.40 4.81
C ARG A 180 -13.60 -6.98 4.97
N ARG A 181 -13.42 -8.28 4.68
CA ARG A 181 -12.10 -8.94 4.69
C ARG A 181 -11.14 -8.30 3.68
N THR A 182 -11.63 -8.00 2.48
CA THR A 182 -10.83 -7.41 1.41
C THR A 182 -10.39 -5.99 1.77
N LEU A 183 -11.26 -5.18 2.38
CA LEU A 183 -10.92 -3.84 2.84
C LEU A 183 -9.92 -3.87 4.00
N ARG A 184 -10.11 -4.78 4.97
CA ARG A 184 -9.14 -4.99 6.06
C ARG A 184 -7.78 -5.38 5.51
N ALA A 185 -7.74 -6.39 4.62
CA ALA A 185 -6.51 -6.85 3.99
C ALA A 185 -5.81 -5.74 3.19
N TYR A 186 -6.57 -4.87 2.52
CA TYR A 186 -6.00 -3.72 1.82
C TYR A 186 -5.26 -2.77 2.76
N VAL A 187 -5.85 -2.41 3.91
CA VAL A 187 -5.21 -1.53 4.90
C VAL A 187 -4.02 -2.23 5.57
N ASP A 188 -4.17 -3.51 5.95
CA ASP A 188 -3.09 -4.32 6.52
C ASP A 188 -1.92 -4.52 5.55
N GLN A 189 -2.12 -4.39 4.24
CA GLN A 189 -1.06 -4.46 3.22
C GLN A 189 -0.47 -3.08 2.90
N GLY A 190 -0.71 -2.08 3.75
CA GLY A 190 -0.19 -0.73 3.59
C GLY A 190 -1.01 0.16 2.66
N GLY A 191 -2.23 -0.23 2.31
CA GLY A 191 -3.21 0.64 1.66
C GLY A 191 -3.70 1.75 2.57
N PHE A 192 -4.09 2.88 2.00
CA PHE A 192 -4.70 3.99 2.72
C PHE A 192 -6.18 4.13 2.36
N LEU A 193 -7.06 4.24 3.36
CA LEU A 193 -8.49 4.43 3.16
C LEU A 193 -8.87 5.87 3.53
N LEU A 194 -9.27 6.66 2.55
CA LEU A 194 -9.93 7.95 2.75
C LEU A 194 -11.43 7.77 2.58
N ALA A 195 -12.24 8.24 3.52
CA ALA A 195 -13.67 8.18 3.43
C ALA A 195 -14.34 9.50 3.77
N GLU A 196 -15.52 9.73 3.20
CA GLU A 196 -16.39 10.84 3.56
C GLU A 196 -17.86 10.42 3.66
N ALA A 197 -18.61 11.11 4.51
CA ALA A 197 -20.07 11.13 4.45
C ALA A 197 -20.52 12.34 3.61
N CYS A 198 -20.92 12.10 2.37
CA CYS A 198 -21.33 13.17 1.46
C CYS A 198 -22.84 13.45 1.53
N CYS A 199 -23.25 14.65 1.11
CA CYS A 199 -24.63 15.08 0.93
C CYS A 199 -25.52 14.79 2.16
N GLU A 200 -25.09 15.23 3.35
CA GLU A 200 -25.77 14.95 4.63
C GLU A 200 -25.90 13.45 4.95
N GLY A 201 -24.85 12.67 4.63
CA GLY A 201 -24.79 11.22 4.72
C GLY A 201 -24.81 10.61 6.13
N THR A 202 -25.78 10.97 6.98
CA THR A 202 -25.93 10.48 8.36
C THR A 202 -25.99 8.96 8.48
N SER A 203 -26.63 8.30 7.50
CA SER A 203 -26.65 6.83 7.44
C SER A 203 -25.28 6.26 7.09
N PHE A 204 -24.56 6.88 6.16
CA PHE A 204 -23.19 6.50 5.83
C PHE A 204 -22.27 6.69 7.04
N ASP A 205 -22.35 7.82 7.75
CA ASP A 205 -21.52 8.10 8.94
C ASP A 205 -21.67 7.03 10.01
N ARG A 206 -22.92 6.72 10.40
CA ARG A 206 -23.20 5.68 11.39
C ARG A 206 -22.60 4.34 10.98
N ASP A 207 -22.85 3.93 9.73
CA ASP A 207 -22.47 2.62 9.24
C ASP A 207 -20.96 2.51 9.00
N PHE A 208 -20.29 3.59 8.57
CA PHE A 208 -18.84 3.66 8.45
C PHE A 208 -18.16 3.53 9.82
N ARG A 209 -18.64 4.26 10.83
CA ARG A 209 -18.13 4.15 12.21
C ARG A 209 -18.36 2.76 12.80
N GLN A 210 -19.47 2.10 12.46
CA GLN A 210 -19.70 0.71 12.86
C GLN A 210 -18.74 -0.23 12.14
N LEU A 211 -18.61 -0.11 10.82
CA LEU A 211 -17.70 -0.92 10.01
C LEU A 211 -16.28 -0.85 10.57
N MET A 212 -15.78 0.36 10.86
CA MET A 212 -14.44 0.56 11.42
C MET A 212 -14.24 -0.17 12.76
N ARG A 213 -15.25 -0.18 13.65
CA ARG A 213 -15.19 -0.94 14.92
C ARG A 213 -15.17 -2.45 14.69
N GLU A 214 -15.84 -2.92 13.64
CA GLU A 214 -15.90 -4.34 13.31
C GLU A 214 -14.61 -4.84 12.64
N ILE A 215 -14.01 -4.05 11.75
CA ILE A 215 -12.82 -4.46 11.01
C ILE A 215 -11.50 -4.06 11.69
N PHE A 216 -11.48 -3.01 12.54
CA PHE A 216 -10.32 -2.59 13.35
C PHE A 216 -10.69 -2.48 14.85
N PRO A 217 -11.15 -3.57 15.50
CA PRO A 217 -11.54 -3.52 16.93
C PRO A 217 -10.41 -3.11 17.87
N GLU A 218 -9.16 -3.31 17.45
CA GLU A 218 -7.96 -3.01 18.22
C GLU A 218 -7.52 -1.54 18.15
N ASN A 219 -7.96 -0.79 17.13
CA ASN A 219 -7.61 0.62 16.92
C ASN A 219 -8.89 1.45 16.67
N PRO A 220 -9.43 2.13 17.70
CA PRO A 220 -10.65 2.90 17.55
C PRO A 220 -10.41 4.16 16.71
N LEU A 221 -11.47 4.58 16.01
CA LEU A 221 -11.51 5.85 15.28
C LEU A 221 -11.37 7.02 16.27
N ARG A 222 -10.35 7.86 16.10
CA ARG A 222 -10.02 9.00 16.98
C ARG A 222 -10.00 10.33 16.21
N PRO A 223 -10.28 11.47 16.86
CA PRO A 223 -10.07 12.77 16.23
C PRO A 223 -8.58 12.96 15.89
N LEU A 224 -8.31 13.52 14.72
CA LEU A 224 -6.97 13.90 14.29
C LEU A 224 -6.70 15.34 14.77
N PRO A 225 -5.61 15.56 15.53
CA PRO A 225 -5.30 16.88 16.05
C PRO A 225 -4.80 17.82 14.92
N PRO A 226 -4.85 19.15 15.10
CA PRO A 226 -4.41 20.11 14.08
C PRO A 226 -2.92 20.05 13.71
N ASP A 227 -2.08 19.50 14.60
CA ASP A 227 -0.65 19.26 14.39
C ASP A 227 -0.35 17.94 13.66
N HIS A 228 -1.39 17.17 13.32
CA HIS A 228 -1.22 15.96 12.52
C HIS A 228 -0.74 16.29 11.10
N PRO A 229 0.27 15.59 10.54
CA PRO A 229 0.82 15.90 9.21
C PRO A 229 -0.17 15.93 8.04
N ILE A 230 -1.32 15.26 8.17
CA ILE A 230 -2.45 15.36 7.23
C ILE A 230 -2.88 16.81 6.95
N TRP A 231 -2.64 17.75 7.87
CA TRP A 231 -3.03 19.15 7.70
C TRP A 231 -2.01 20.00 6.92
N PHE A 232 -0.77 19.52 6.75
CA PHE A 232 0.32 20.33 6.18
C PHE A 232 1.37 19.54 5.36
N ALA A 233 1.11 18.28 5.00
CA ALA A 233 2.08 17.41 4.37
C ALA A 233 2.67 17.91 3.02
N GLU A 234 1.88 18.65 2.25
CA GLU A 234 2.26 19.23 0.95
C GLU A 234 2.15 20.76 0.95
N THR A 235 1.06 21.31 1.49
CA THR A 235 0.73 22.73 1.48
C THR A 235 -0.07 23.11 2.73
N LYS A 236 -0.03 24.39 3.13
CA LYS A 236 -0.78 24.87 4.30
C LYS A 236 -2.28 24.89 4.01
N VAL A 237 -3.08 24.35 4.93
CA VAL A 237 -4.54 24.45 4.92
C VAL A 237 -4.97 25.61 5.80
N ASP A 238 -5.87 26.45 5.30
CA ASP A 238 -6.56 27.43 6.15
C ASP A 238 -7.64 26.72 6.97
N LEU A 239 -7.39 26.57 8.27
CA LEU A 239 -8.26 25.83 9.17
C LEU A 239 -9.65 26.50 9.36
N ASN A 240 -9.80 27.78 9.03
CA ASN A 240 -11.11 28.44 9.07
C ASN A 240 -12.06 27.95 7.95
N HIS A 241 -11.48 27.34 6.92
CA HIS A 241 -12.19 26.84 5.74
C HIS A 241 -12.04 25.32 5.57
N ALA A 242 -11.45 24.65 6.56
CA ALA A 242 -11.29 23.21 6.63
C ALA A 242 -12.53 22.54 7.26
N PRO A 243 -12.66 21.20 7.17
CA PRO A 243 -13.64 20.47 7.95
C PRO A 243 -13.40 20.67 9.46
N GLU A 244 -14.46 20.69 10.24
CA GLU A 244 -14.42 20.89 11.70
C GLU A 244 -13.60 19.79 12.39
N GLN A 245 -13.74 18.55 11.93
CA GLN A 245 -13.04 17.41 12.52
C GLN A 245 -12.77 16.31 11.49
N LEU A 246 -11.49 15.97 11.33
CA LEU A 246 -11.09 14.72 10.69
C LEU A 246 -10.89 13.63 11.74
N TRP A 247 -11.23 12.41 11.36
CA TRP A 247 -11.05 11.23 12.19
C TRP A 247 -10.03 10.29 11.55
N GLY A 248 -9.33 9.49 12.34
CA GLY A 248 -8.40 8.51 11.82
C GLY A 248 -8.25 7.26 12.66
N ILE A 249 -7.73 6.21 12.01
CA ILE A 249 -7.33 4.94 12.63
C ILE A 249 -5.86 4.73 12.31
N ASP A 250 -5.10 4.46 13.36
CA ASP A 250 -3.71 4.08 13.22
C ASP A 250 -3.60 2.60 12.91
N ALA A 251 -2.79 2.26 11.90
CA ALA A 251 -2.34 0.89 11.63
C ALA A 251 -0.80 0.92 11.51
N CYS A 252 -0.11 0.03 12.22
CA CYS A 252 1.33 0.12 12.49
C CYS A 252 1.71 1.42 13.22
N CYS A 253 2.31 2.37 12.52
CA CYS A 253 2.80 3.66 13.04
C CYS A 253 2.37 4.84 12.19
N ARG A 254 1.24 4.72 11.51
CA ARG A 254 0.66 5.82 10.76
C ARG A 254 -0.84 5.73 10.78
N THR A 255 -1.49 6.86 10.63
CA THR A 255 -2.91 6.90 10.33
C THR A 255 -3.12 6.30 8.94
N SER A 256 -3.80 5.16 8.86
CA SER A 256 -4.03 4.44 7.58
C SER A 256 -5.49 4.54 7.12
N VAL A 257 -6.39 4.96 8.01
CA VAL A 257 -7.75 5.35 7.65
C VAL A 257 -7.94 6.81 8.04
N VAL A 258 -8.51 7.61 7.15
CA VAL A 258 -8.96 8.98 7.40
C VAL A 258 -10.43 9.09 7.02
N TYR A 259 -11.21 9.71 7.89
CA TYR A 259 -12.64 9.87 7.70
C TYR A 259 -13.07 11.31 7.96
N CYS A 260 -13.82 11.86 7.01
CA CYS A 260 -14.41 13.19 7.08
C CYS A 260 -15.95 13.07 7.13
N PRO A 261 -16.62 13.51 8.21
CA PRO A 261 -18.08 13.48 8.27
C PRO A 261 -18.76 14.60 7.44
N GLU A 262 -17.98 15.36 6.67
CA GLU A 262 -18.42 16.48 5.83
C GLU A 262 -18.10 16.26 4.36
N ASP A 263 -18.83 16.99 3.50
CA ASP A 263 -18.68 17.01 2.04
C ASP A 263 -17.35 17.63 1.59
N ILE A 264 -16.32 16.81 1.33
CA ILE A 264 -15.06 17.28 0.75
C ILE A 264 -15.02 17.11 -0.77
N SER A 265 -15.63 16.04 -1.29
CA SER A 265 -15.68 15.77 -2.73
C SER A 265 -16.52 16.78 -3.51
N CYS A 266 -17.56 17.35 -2.91
CA CYS A 266 -18.36 18.41 -3.53
C CYS A 266 -17.48 19.60 -3.92
N TYR A 267 -16.56 20.01 -3.03
CA TYR A 267 -15.65 21.11 -3.32
C TYR A 267 -14.55 20.72 -4.31
N TRP A 268 -14.12 19.46 -4.34
CA TRP A 268 -13.25 18.95 -5.40
C TRP A 268 -13.93 18.98 -6.77
N GLU A 269 -15.22 18.66 -6.86
CA GLU A 269 -16.02 18.78 -8.09
C GLU A 269 -16.05 20.23 -8.60
N LEU A 270 -16.19 21.20 -7.68
CA LEU A 270 -16.25 22.63 -8.01
C LEU A 270 -14.89 23.24 -8.40
N GLY A 271 -13.77 22.59 -8.05
CA GLY A 271 -12.43 23.13 -8.24
C GLY A 271 -11.92 23.20 -9.67
N MET A 272 -12.63 22.62 -10.63
CA MET A 272 -12.25 22.76 -12.03
C MET A 272 -12.42 24.23 -12.46
N LYS A 273 -11.32 24.90 -12.82
CA LYS A 273 -11.35 26.23 -13.45
C LYS A 273 -12.05 26.16 -14.81
N LYS A 274 -13.38 26.10 -14.85
CA LYS A 274 -14.14 26.51 -16.03
C LYS A 274 -13.92 28.01 -16.15
N ARG A 275 -13.42 28.47 -17.31
CA ARG A 275 -13.06 29.88 -17.56
C ARG A 275 -14.20 30.89 -17.32
N ASP A 276 -15.44 30.43 -17.17
CA ASP A 276 -16.64 31.27 -17.14
C ASP A 276 -17.47 31.21 -15.83
N ARG A 277 -17.01 30.51 -14.78
CA ARG A 277 -17.70 30.51 -13.46
C ARG A 277 -16.86 31.20 -12.40
N SER A 278 -17.36 32.31 -11.88
CA SER A 278 -16.85 32.94 -10.65
C SER A 278 -17.74 32.51 -9.48
N TYR A 279 -17.10 32.07 -8.38
CA TYR A 279 -17.80 31.73 -7.15
C TYR A 279 -17.68 32.88 -6.15
N PRO A 280 -18.59 33.01 -5.18
CA PRO A 280 -18.40 33.91 -4.05
C PRO A 280 -17.07 33.62 -3.35
N ARG A 281 -16.38 34.65 -2.86
CA ARG A 281 -15.05 34.53 -2.24
C ARG A 281 -14.95 33.43 -1.17
N ALA A 282 -15.94 33.34 -0.28
CA ALA A 282 -15.98 32.31 0.77
C ALA A 282 -15.99 30.88 0.21
N ILE A 283 -16.64 30.68 -0.96
CA ILE A 283 -16.65 29.39 -1.65
C ILE A 283 -15.30 29.13 -2.32
N GLU A 284 -14.67 30.14 -2.93
CA GLU A 284 -13.34 29.99 -3.52
C GLU A 284 -12.27 29.65 -2.47
N GLU A 285 -12.34 30.29 -1.29
CA GLU A 285 -11.47 30.02 -0.15
C GLU A 285 -11.69 28.58 0.37
N LYS A 286 -12.94 28.12 0.49
CA LYS A 286 -13.26 26.74 0.87
C LYS A 286 -12.85 25.70 -0.17
N ILE A 287 -13.05 25.98 -1.47
CA ILE A 287 -12.54 25.14 -2.56
C ILE A 287 -11.02 24.99 -2.44
N THR A 288 -10.31 26.10 -2.24
CA THR A 288 -8.84 26.10 -2.12
C THR A 288 -8.40 25.31 -0.90
N ALA A 289 -9.00 25.54 0.27
CA ALA A 289 -8.66 24.83 1.50
C ALA A 289 -8.87 23.31 1.38
N LEU A 290 -9.96 22.88 0.76
CA LEU A 290 -10.27 21.44 0.61
C LEU A 290 -9.43 20.76 -0.48
N HIS A 291 -9.00 21.48 -1.52
CA HIS A 291 -7.97 20.97 -2.45
C HIS A 291 -6.62 20.82 -1.77
N ASN A 292 -6.21 21.81 -0.97
CA ASN A 292 -4.99 21.74 -0.16
C ASN A 292 -5.05 20.55 0.80
N LEU A 293 -6.20 20.34 1.46
CA LEU A 293 -6.40 19.19 2.35
C LEU A 293 -6.30 17.86 1.60
N GLY A 294 -6.97 17.73 0.45
CA GLY A 294 -6.86 16.54 -0.39
C GLY A 294 -5.42 16.27 -0.83
N ALA A 295 -4.68 17.29 -1.25
CA ALA A 295 -3.27 17.18 -1.60
C ALA A 295 -2.40 16.72 -0.43
N ASN A 296 -2.65 17.23 0.79
CA ASN A 296 -1.93 16.82 1.98
C ASN A 296 -2.22 15.37 2.38
N ILE A 297 -3.49 14.95 2.35
CA ILE A 297 -3.87 13.56 2.63
C ILE A 297 -3.16 12.63 1.65
N LEU A 298 -3.14 12.98 0.36
CA LEU A 298 -2.48 12.18 -0.68
C LEU A 298 -0.94 12.17 -0.52
N ALA A 299 -0.34 13.30 -0.16
CA ALA A 299 1.10 13.37 0.12
C ALA A 299 1.48 12.55 1.36
N TYR A 300 0.68 12.64 2.43
CA TYR A 300 0.86 11.85 3.64
C TYR A 300 0.72 10.35 3.38
N ALA A 301 -0.34 9.95 2.70
CA ALA A 301 -0.65 8.55 2.42
C ALA A 301 0.41 7.86 1.55
N THR A 302 0.95 8.60 0.58
CA THR A 302 1.85 8.06 -0.45
C THR A 302 3.33 8.37 -0.20
N GLY A 303 3.65 9.34 0.67
CA GLY A 303 5.00 9.89 0.77
C GLY A 303 5.51 10.51 -0.53
N ARG A 304 4.60 10.86 -1.46
CA ARG A 304 4.88 11.19 -2.88
C ARG A 304 5.55 10.07 -3.68
N GLU A 305 5.55 8.84 -3.17
CA GLU A 305 6.02 7.65 -3.88
C GLU A 305 4.81 6.88 -4.40
N LEU A 306 4.67 6.78 -5.72
CA LEU A 306 3.58 6.05 -6.36
C LEU A 306 4.12 4.83 -7.11
N LYS A 307 3.31 3.77 -7.15
CA LYS A 307 3.61 2.56 -7.93
C LYS A 307 3.23 2.77 -9.40
N ASN A 308 4.00 2.19 -10.32
CA ASN A 308 3.61 2.21 -11.73
C ASN A 308 2.44 1.28 -11.97
N LYS A 309 1.63 1.55 -13.00
CA LYS A 309 0.44 0.76 -13.35
C LYS A 309 0.75 -0.72 -13.72
N LEU A 310 2.01 -0.99 -14.05
CA LEU A 310 2.53 -2.31 -14.40
C LEU A 310 3.30 -2.98 -13.26
N ASP A 311 3.55 -2.26 -12.17
CA ASP A 311 4.16 -2.84 -10.98
C ASP A 311 3.07 -3.65 -10.27
N ILE A 312 2.93 -4.91 -10.66
CA ILE A 312 2.14 -5.87 -9.89
C ILE A 312 2.88 -5.97 -8.55
N PRO A 313 2.29 -5.57 -7.40
CA PRO A 313 2.78 -6.10 -6.14
C PRO A 313 2.73 -7.59 -6.37
N GLN A 314 3.88 -8.26 -6.38
CA GLN A 314 3.85 -9.71 -6.37
C GLN A 314 3.03 -10.04 -5.14
N THR A 315 1.74 -10.29 -5.31
CA THR A 315 0.92 -10.96 -4.33
C THR A 315 1.69 -12.23 -4.23
N ILE A 316 2.55 -12.32 -3.20
CA ILE A 316 3.31 -13.52 -2.98
C ILE A 316 2.21 -14.54 -2.90
N ALA A 317 2.16 -15.41 -3.91
CA ALA A 317 1.13 -16.39 -4.03
C ALA A 317 1.04 -16.99 -2.63
N MET A 318 -0.12 -16.84 -2.01
CA MET A 318 -0.46 -17.65 -0.85
C MET A 318 -0.57 -19.05 -1.43
N ASP A 319 0.58 -19.66 -1.74
CA ASP A 319 0.59 -20.96 -2.36
C ASP A 319 -0.01 -21.89 -1.33
N THR A 320 -1.07 -22.51 -1.84
CA THR A 320 -1.86 -23.62 -1.34
C THR A 320 -1.14 -24.43 -0.29
N ASP A 321 -1.87 -24.83 0.76
CA ASP A 321 -1.53 -25.90 1.70
C ASP A 321 -0.86 -27.06 0.94
N ASP A 322 0.47 -27.00 0.86
CA ASP A 322 1.25 -28.02 0.19
C ASP A 322 1.33 -29.16 1.20
N ALA A 323 0.53 -30.20 0.95
CA ALA A 323 0.26 -31.33 1.86
C ALA A 323 1.53 -32.14 2.24
N SER A 324 2.71 -31.74 1.77
CA SER A 324 4.00 -32.27 2.22
C SER A 324 4.63 -31.33 3.25
N SER A 325 4.51 -31.69 4.53
CA SER A 325 5.04 -30.92 5.67
C SER A 325 6.57 -30.90 5.76
N ARG A 326 7.28 -31.73 4.98
CA ARG A 326 8.74 -31.90 5.06
C ARG A 326 9.50 -30.85 4.23
N GLY A 327 10.47 -30.20 4.88
CA GLY A 327 11.37 -29.23 4.25
C GLY A 327 10.79 -27.81 4.13
N ILE A 328 9.65 -27.51 4.77
CA ILE A 328 9.10 -26.15 4.84
C ILE A 328 9.57 -25.47 6.12
N LEU A 329 10.35 -24.40 5.97
CA LEU A 329 10.74 -23.52 7.06
C LEU A 329 9.51 -22.72 7.54
N ARG A 330 9.22 -22.85 8.84
CA ARG A 330 8.20 -22.08 9.55
C ARG A 330 8.91 -21.30 10.64
N ILE A 331 8.66 -20.00 10.74
CA ILE A 331 9.19 -19.16 11.81
C ILE A 331 8.02 -18.44 12.47
N PRO A 332 7.64 -18.80 13.70
CA PRO A 332 6.51 -18.19 14.38
C PRO A 332 6.86 -16.81 14.91
N LYS A 333 5.82 -16.01 15.12
CA LYS A 333 5.86 -14.73 15.82
C LYS A 333 5.44 -14.95 17.27
N LEU A 334 6.25 -14.52 18.24
CA LEU A 334 5.91 -14.65 19.65
C LEU A 334 4.79 -13.67 20.01
N ARG A 335 3.80 -14.18 20.74
CA ARG A 335 2.71 -13.40 21.29
C ARG A 335 3.17 -12.67 22.55
N HIS A 336 2.83 -11.39 22.64
CA HIS A 336 3.02 -10.58 23.84
C HIS A 336 2.10 -9.35 23.82
N THR A 337 1.99 -8.69 24.97
CA THR A 337 1.09 -7.54 25.19
C THR A 337 1.63 -6.21 24.63
N GLY A 338 2.93 -6.12 24.37
CA GLY A 338 3.61 -4.92 23.83
C GLY A 338 3.39 -4.62 22.35
N GLY A 339 2.31 -5.13 21.74
CA GLY A 339 2.02 -4.92 20.31
C GLY A 339 2.56 -6.00 19.38
N SER A 340 2.42 -7.28 19.77
CA SER A 340 2.89 -8.43 18.98
C SER A 340 2.23 -8.58 17.61
N ASP A 341 1.18 -7.82 17.28
CA ASP A 341 0.54 -7.84 15.95
C ASP A 341 0.32 -6.44 15.35
N ASP A 342 1.04 -5.42 15.87
CA ASP A 342 0.93 -4.04 15.38
C ASP A 342 1.44 -3.88 13.92
N ALA A 343 2.32 -4.79 13.45
CA ALA A 343 2.68 -4.99 12.04
C ALA A 343 2.32 -6.43 11.61
N PRO A 344 1.07 -6.69 11.19
CA PRO A 344 0.56 -8.05 10.98
C PRO A 344 1.12 -8.77 9.74
N SER A 345 1.45 -8.06 8.66
CA SER A 345 1.91 -8.63 7.38
C SER A 345 3.44 -8.63 7.25
N ALA A 346 4.16 -7.83 8.04
CA ALA A 346 5.61 -7.62 7.95
C ALA A 346 6.39 -8.93 7.91
N TRP A 347 6.08 -9.83 8.85
CA TRP A 347 6.79 -11.11 8.96
C TRP A 347 6.44 -12.07 7.81
N SER A 348 5.17 -12.15 7.42
CA SER A 348 4.74 -12.95 6.27
C SER A 348 5.39 -12.47 4.96
N ASN A 349 5.52 -11.15 4.78
CA ASN A 349 6.20 -10.54 3.65
C ASN A 349 7.70 -10.88 3.65
N LEU A 350 8.36 -10.86 4.82
CA LEU A 350 9.76 -11.27 4.91
C LEU A 350 9.96 -12.74 4.58
N LEU A 351 9.14 -13.64 5.14
CA LEU A 351 9.25 -15.09 4.88
C LEU A 351 9.05 -15.41 3.40
N ALA A 352 8.11 -14.72 2.76
CA ALA A 352 7.92 -14.77 1.32
C ALA A 352 9.17 -14.37 0.52
N LEU A 353 9.83 -13.28 0.91
CA LEU A 353 11.08 -12.82 0.28
C LEU A 353 12.24 -13.80 0.53
N VAL A 354 12.29 -14.43 1.71
CA VAL A 354 13.24 -15.51 2.02
C VAL A 354 13.00 -16.70 1.08
N GLY A 355 11.77 -17.13 0.87
CA GLY A 355 11.46 -18.27 -0.01
C GLY A 355 11.86 -18.05 -1.48
N ASN A 356 11.69 -16.82 -1.97
CA ASN A 356 12.14 -16.42 -3.31
C ASN A 356 13.68 -16.47 -3.43
N LYS A 357 14.40 -16.30 -2.32
CA LYS A 357 15.86 -16.45 -2.27
C LYS A 357 16.22 -17.91 -2.01
N ARG A 358 17.19 -18.47 -2.76
CA ARG A 358 17.74 -19.82 -2.56
C ARG A 358 16.79 -21.02 -2.75
N LYS A 359 15.55 -20.84 -3.24
CA LYS A 359 14.54 -21.93 -3.34
C LYS A 359 14.25 -22.60 -2.00
N LEU A 360 14.42 -21.88 -0.89
CA LEU A 360 13.99 -22.36 0.42
C LEU A 360 12.47 -22.45 0.40
N ARG A 361 11.90 -23.59 0.80
CA ARG A 361 10.45 -23.69 0.95
C ARG A 361 10.11 -23.04 2.28
N THR A 362 9.50 -21.85 2.26
CA THR A 362 9.08 -21.13 3.45
C THR A 362 7.55 -21.05 3.49
N SER A 363 6.96 -21.15 4.68
CA SER A 363 5.53 -20.83 4.84
C SER A 363 5.37 -19.35 5.19
N SER A 364 4.61 -18.60 4.40
CA SER A 364 4.20 -17.23 4.73
C SER A 364 3.02 -17.18 5.70
N LYS A 365 2.49 -18.33 6.15
CA LYS A 365 1.38 -18.41 7.10
C LYS A 365 1.81 -17.82 8.45
N LYS A 366 1.07 -16.81 8.90
CA LYS A 366 1.27 -16.21 10.22
C LYS A 366 0.95 -17.23 11.32
N ILE A 367 1.93 -17.48 12.19
CA ILE A 367 1.79 -18.33 13.39
C ILE A 367 2.07 -17.43 14.60
N LEU A 368 1.05 -17.08 15.37
CA LEU A 368 1.17 -16.29 16.60
C LEU A 368 1.27 -17.21 17.82
N LEU A 369 2.50 -17.50 18.23
CA LEU A 369 2.82 -18.53 19.22
C LEU A 369 2.92 -17.94 20.64
N PRO A 370 2.18 -18.45 21.64
CA PRO A 370 2.46 -18.14 23.04
C PRO A 370 3.83 -18.70 23.43
N LEU A 371 4.54 -18.00 24.32
CA LEU A 371 5.88 -18.41 24.72
C LEU A 371 5.89 -19.72 25.52
N GLU A 372 4.83 -19.97 26.30
CA GLU A 372 4.61 -21.22 27.06
C GLU A 372 4.14 -22.40 26.18
N SER A 373 4.31 -22.33 24.86
CA SER A 373 3.94 -23.43 23.97
C SER A 373 5.06 -24.47 23.91
N GLU A 374 4.72 -25.75 24.11
CA GLU A 374 5.67 -26.86 23.91
C GLU A 374 6.21 -26.92 22.48
N ASN A 375 5.42 -26.47 21.49
CA ASN A 375 5.85 -26.41 20.09
C ASN A 375 6.93 -25.34 19.85
N LEU A 376 7.25 -24.48 20.82
CA LEU A 376 8.32 -23.48 20.71
C LEU A 376 9.65 -24.12 20.30
N TYR A 377 9.94 -25.29 20.84
CA TYR A 377 11.21 -26.00 20.61
C TYR A 377 11.30 -26.68 19.24
N ASP A 378 10.21 -26.73 18.47
CA ASP A 378 10.20 -27.28 17.11
C ASP A 378 10.74 -26.30 16.07
N PHE A 379 10.96 -25.04 16.46
CA PHE A 379 11.39 -23.97 15.57
C PHE A 379 12.84 -23.58 15.87
N PRO A 380 13.73 -23.47 14.86
CA PRO A 380 15.11 -23.01 15.10
C PRO A 380 15.18 -21.51 15.37
N VAL A 381 14.20 -20.75 14.86
CA VAL A 381 14.13 -19.29 14.95
C VAL A 381 12.72 -18.91 15.35
N VAL A 382 12.59 -17.88 16.17
CA VAL A 382 11.34 -17.19 16.46
C VAL A 382 11.51 -15.68 16.31
N PHE A 383 10.43 -15.00 15.92
CA PHE A 383 10.43 -13.56 15.70
C PHE A 383 9.52 -12.83 16.69
N MET A 384 9.84 -11.59 17.05
CA MET A 384 8.90 -10.70 17.74
C MET A 384 9.15 -9.23 17.42
N HIS A 385 8.13 -8.40 17.57
CA HIS A 385 8.28 -6.96 17.43
C HIS A 385 7.33 -6.25 18.38
N GLY A 386 7.53 -4.97 18.63
CA GLY A 386 6.52 -4.19 19.33
C GLY A 386 6.86 -2.73 19.45
N ARG A 387 5.89 -1.97 19.96
CA ARG A 387 6.01 -0.52 20.19
C ARG A 387 5.63 -0.09 21.60
N ARG A 388 5.04 -0.98 22.40
CA ARG A 388 4.52 -0.68 23.75
C ARG A 388 5.26 -1.49 24.81
N HIS A 389 5.20 -1.06 26.05
CA HIS A 389 5.72 -1.84 27.17
C HIS A 389 5.07 -3.23 27.24
N PHE A 390 5.85 -4.22 27.68
CA PHE A 390 5.38 -5.56 28.01
C PHE A 390 6.21 -6.16 29.14
N ARG A 391 5.74 -7.28 29.68
CA ARG A 391 6.44 -8.06 30.68
C ARG A 391 6.10 -9.53 30.50
N TRP A 392 7.10 -10.40 30.56
CA TRP A 392 6.88 -11.84 30.59
C TRP A 392 6.67 -12.33 32.02
N SER A 393 5.82 -13.35 32.15
CA SER A 393 5.64 -14.16 33.35
C SER A 393 6.94 -14.92 33.66
N PRO A 394 7.16 -15.36 34.92
CA PRO A 394 8.30 -16.22 35.23
C PRO A 394 8.33 -17.51 34.39
N PRO A 395 7.20 -18.24 34.20
CA PRO A 395 7.17 -19.40 33.29
C PRO A 395 7.54 -19.05 31.84
N GLU A 396 7.03 -17.95 31.28
CA GLU A 396 7.42 -17.51 29.93
C GLU A 396 8.93 -17.33 29.83
N ARG A 397 9.57 -16.69 30.82
CA ARG A 397 11.03 -16.52 30.82
C ARG A 397 11.76 -17.85 30.82
N GLU A 398 11.32 -18.83 31.61
CA GLU A 398 11.93 -20.17 31.65
C GLU A 398 11.81 -20.92 30.32
N TYR A 399 10.68 -20.80 29.62
CA TYR A 399 10.54 -21.35 28.26
C TYR A 399 11.52 -20.69 27.28
N LEU A 400 11.68 -19.36 27.36
CA LEU A 400 12.64 -18.67 26.50
C LEU A 400 14.09 -19.05 26.84
N THR A 401 14.45 -19.15 28.12
CA THR A 401 15.79 -19.59 28.55
C THR A 401 16.10 -20.95 27.95
N ARG A 402 15.21 -21.94 28.14
CA ARG A 402 15.39 -23.29 27.58
C ARG A 402 15.45 -23.28 26.06
N PHE A 403 14.64 -22.46 25.39
CA PHE A 403 14.67 -22.34 23.94
C PHE A 403 16.03 -21.85 23.44
N LEU A 404 16.55 -20.78 24.04
CA LEU A 404 17.83 -20.18 23.66
C LEU A 404 19.00 -21.10 23.98
N GLU A 405 19.00 -21.77 25.13
CA GLU A 405 20.04 -22.75 25.52
C GLU A 405 20.08 -23.96 24.58
N ARG A 406 18.94 -24.39 24.03
CA ARG A 406 18.84 -25.52 23.09
C ARG A 406 19.25 -25.19 21.65
N GLY A 407 19.80 -24.01 21.40
CA GLY A 407 20.22 -23.60 20.07
C GLY A 407 19.27 -22.62 19.38
N GLY A 408 18.08 -22.37 19.94
CA GLY A 408 17.10 -21.46 19.37
C GLY A 408 17.64 -20.04 19.25
N VAL A 409 17.14 -19.30 18.25
CA VAL A 409 17.45 -17.89 18.03
C VAL A 409 16.19 -17.04 18.11
N LEU A 410 16.24 -15.98 18.92
CA LEU A 410 15.21 -14.94 18.96
C LEU A 410 15.65 -13.74 18.13
N PHE A 411 14.90 -13.43 17.08
CA PHE A 411 15.05 -12.20 16.32
C PHE A 411 13.95 -11.21 16.67
N ALA A 412 14.32 -9.96 16.96
CA ALA A 412 13.34 -8.95 17.32
C ALA A 412 13.62 -7.56 16.75
N ASP A 413 12.59 -6.74 16.58
CA ASP A 413 12.74 -5.32 16.27
C ASP A 413 11.79 -4.39 17.04
N SER A 414 12.23 -3.14 17.22
CA SER A 414 11.41 -2.07 17.76
C SER A 414 10.66 -1.36 16.64
N ILE A 415 9.34 -1.50 16.66
CA ILE A 415 8.47 -0.77 15.75
C ILE A 415 8.68 0.73 15.98
N CYS A 416 9.04 1.42 14.90
CA CYS A 416 9.25 2.88 14.83
C CYS A 416 10.29 3.40 15.82
N ALA A 417 11.29 2.57 16.11
CA ALA A 417 12.33 2.85 17.10
C ALA A 417 11.78 3.19 18.50
N SER A 418 10.70 2.52 18.91
CA SER A 418 10.11 2.68 20.23
C SER A 418 11.13 2.40 21.34
N THR A 419 11.47 3.44 22.10
CA THR A 419 12.36 3.34 23.27
C THR A 419 11.69 2.59 24.42
N GLU A 420 10.36 2.68 24.54
CA GLU A 420 9.56 1.98 25.53
C GLU A 420 9.64 0.46 25.34
N PHE A 421 9.41 -0.01 24.11
CA PHE A 421 9.54 -1.43 23.78
C PHE A 421 10.99 -1.89 23.88
N THR A 422 11.95 -1.11 23.38
CA THR A 422 13.39 -1.41 23.48
C THR A 422 13.82 -1.65 24.92
N SER A 423 13.43 -0.76 25.83
CA SER A 423 13.78 -0.85 27.25
C SER A 423 13.10 -2.04 27.92
N ALA A 424 11.86 -2.34 27.55
CA ALA A 424 11.16 -3.54 28.03
C ALA A 424 11.83 -4.82 27.54
N PHE A 425 12.17 -4.89 26.25
CA PHE A 425 12.84 -6.05 25.64
C PHE A 425 14.18 -6.33 26.32
N GLN A 426 15.07 -5.33 26.42
CA GLN A 426 16.37 -5.49 27.05
C GLN A 426 16.27 -5.94 28.52
N ARG A 427 15.28 -5.41 29.28
CA ARG A 427 15.02 -5.83 30.67
C ARG A 427 14.60 -7.29 30.73
N GLU A 428 13.66 -7.72 29.89
CA GLU A 428 13.16 -9.09 29.90
C GLU A 428 14.25 -10.08 29.46
N ILE A 429 15.05 -9.75 28.44
CA ILE A 429 16.18 -10.59 28.01
C ILE A 429 17.25 -10.71 29.10
N LYS A 430 17.54 -9.62 29.82
CA LYS A 430 18.45 -9.68 30.98
C LYS A 430 17.90 -10.58 32.11
N ALA A 431 16.58 -10.68 32.25
CA ALA A 431 15.97 -11.60 33.22
C ALA A 431 16.00 -13.06 32.75
N VAL A 432 16.04 -13.31 31.45
CA VAL A 432 16.10 -14.65 30.82
C VAL A 432 17.53 -15.19 30.78
N LEU A 433 18.51 -14.32 30.53
CA LEU A 433 19.96 -14.64 30.50
C LEU A 433 20.75 -13.61 31.31
N PRO A 434 20.81 -13.75 32.66
CA PRO A 434 21.44 -12.77 33.55
C PRO A 434 22.92 -12.55 33.30
N ASP A 435 23.63 -13.61 32.91
CA ASP A 435 25.08 -13.61 32.66
C ASP A 435 25.43 -13.24 31.20
N GLY A 436 24.42 -13.13 30.34
CA GLY A 436 24.60 -12.85 28.93
C GLY A 436 25.11 -11.42 28.67
N LYS A 437 26.11 -11.28 27.81
CA LYS A 437 26.68 -9.97 27.44
C LYS A 437 25.91 -9.36 26.27
N TRP A 438 25.03 -8.40 26.57
CA TRP A 438 24.40 -7.56 25.55
C TRP A 438 25.40 -6.61 24.92
N SER A 439 25.50 -6.61 23.59
CA SER A 439 26.40 -5.71 22.86
C SER A 439 25.91 -5.41 21.45
N ARG A 440 26.41 -4.31 20.87
CA ARG A 440 26.24 -4.07 19.44
C ARG A 440 27.00 -5.14 18.66
N ILE A 441 26.35 -5.75 17.67
CA ILE A 441 27.02 -6.68 16.75
C ILE A 441 28.07 -5.87 15.94
N PRO A 442 29.35 -6.28 15.93
CA PRO A 442 30.42 -5.57 15.23
C PRO A 442 30.11 -5.37 13.74
N ALA A 443 30.48 -4.22 13.18
CA ALA A 443 30.15 -3.87 11.80
C ALA A 443 30.83 -4.77 10.74
N ASP A 444 31.89 -5.47 11.13
CA ASP A 444 32.65 -6.45 10.36
C ASP A 444 32.18 -7.90 10.60
N HIS A 445 31.16 -8.12 11.42
CA HIS A 445 30.65 -9.46 11.71
C HIS A 445 30.13 -10.14 10.42
N PRO A 446 30.43 -11.43 10.19
CA PRO A 446 29.98 -12.20 9.01
C PRO A 446 28.49 -12.11 8.67
N LEU A 447 27.63 -11.92 9.67
CA LEU A 447 26.18 -11.68 9.51
C LEU A 447 25.86 -10.52 8.55
N PHE A 448 26.72 -9.50 8.45
CA PHE A 448 26.51 -8.35 7.56
C PHE A 448 27.07 -8.57 6.15
N THR A 449 27.58 -9.76 5.85
CA THR A 449 28.22 -10.09 4.57
C THR A 449 27.48 -11.23 3.84
N GLN A 450 28.07 -11.73 2.76
CA GLN A 450 27.52 -12.85 2.00
C GLN A 450 27.91 -14.23 2.55
N GLU A 451 28.68 -14.30 3.63
CA GLU A 451 29.24 -15.55 4.17
C GLU A 451 28.16 -16.61 4.45
N TYR A 452 27.06 -16.23 5.09
CA TYR A 452 25.91 -17.11 5.34
C TYR A 452 24.94 -17.21 4.15
N GLY A 453 25.35 -16.80 2.95
CA GLY A 453 24.53 -16.78 1.74
C GLY A 453 23.53 -15.62 1.66
N GLY A 454 23.71 -14.60 2.52
CA GLY A 454 22.93 -13.37 2.62
C GLY A 454 23.22 -12.35 1.51
N TYR A 455 23.04 -11.08 1.84
CA TYR A 455 23.46 -9.93 1.05
C TYR A 455 24.62 -9.23 1.76
N ASP A 456 25.44 -8.50 1.00
CA ASP A 456 26.31 -7.50 1.61
C ASP A 456 25.43 -6.33 2.10
N ILE A 457 25.37 -6.18 3.43
CA ILE A 457 24.63 -5.13 4.13
C ILE A 457 25.55 -4.33 5.04
N THR A 458 26.86 -4.29 4.75
CA THR A 458 27.83 -3.44 5.45
C THR A 458 27.42 -1.95 5.43
N LYS A 459 26.63 -1.56 4.42
CA LYS A 459 25.89 -0.30 4.35
C LYS A 459 24.42 -0.55 4.09
N VAL A 460 23.58 0.17 4.83
CA VAL A 460 22.12 0.16 4.72
C VAL A 460 21.58 1.58 4.77
N THR A 461 20.40 1.78 4.20
CA THR A 461 19.73 3.07 4.15
C THR A 461 18.67 3.15 5.23
N ARG A 462 18.73 4.22 6.04
CA ARG A 462 17.77 4.48 7.12
C ARG A 462 17.08 5.83 6.91
N ARG A 463 15.80 5.88 7.26
CA ARG A 463 15.01 7.12 7.37
C ARG A 463 15.31 7.79 8.70
N ASP A 464 15.64 9.08 8.66
CA ASP A 464 15.81 9.91 9.85
C ASP A 464 14.77 11.05 9.86
N PRO A 465 13.69 10.92 10.64
CA PRO A 465 12.70 11.98 10.79
C PRO A 465 13.28 13.05 11.73
N GLN A 466 13.95 14.07 11.17
CA GLN A 466 14.25 15.28 11.93
C GLN A 466 13.03 16.19 12.01
N ALA A 467 12.84 16.87 13.14
CA ALA A 467 11.88 17.96 13.31
C ALA A 467 12.20 19.08 12.30
N ARG A 468 11.20 19.52 11.54
CA ARG A 468 11.37 20.47 10.43
C ARG A 468 10.67 21.80 10.70
N SER A 469 11.13 22.85 10.03
CA SER A 469 10.43 24.13 9.96
C SER A 469 9.16 24.03 9.13
N GLU A 470 8.18 24.90 9.41
CA GLU A 470 6.83 24.92 8.83
C GLU A 470 6.73 24.98 7.29
N THR A 471 7.85 25.17 6.56
CA THR A 471 7.88 25.46 5.12
C THR A 471 8.53 24.38 4.25
N ASP A 472 9.05 23.29 4.82
CA ASP A 472 9.76 22.26 4.05
C ASP A 472 8.86 21.02 3.80
N PRO A 473 8.60 20.61 2.55
CA PRO A 473 7.75 19.45 2.27
C PRO A 473 8.26 18.18 2.98
N LEU A 474 7.34 17.32 3.43
CA LEU A 474 7.66 16.05 4.10
C LEU A 474 8.43 15.12 3.15
N ARG A 475 9.76 15.11 3.26
CA ARG A 475 10.64 14.13 2.60
C ARG A 475 11.53 13.51 3.64
N ALA A 476 11.28 12.28 4.08
CA ALA A 476 12.19 11.61 5.02
C ALA A 476 13.64 11.66 4.49
N LYS A 477 14.59 12.16 5.30
CA LYS A 477 16.00 12.21 4.90
C LYS A 477 16.53 10.79 4.93
N LEU A 478 17.01 10.30 3.80
CA LEU A 478 17.67 9.00 3.71
C LEU A 478 19.15 9.17 4.04
N VAL A 479 19.64 8.35 4.96
CA VAL A 479 21.05 8.35 5.36
C VAL A 479 21.61 6.94 5.16
N SER A 480 22.74 6.84 4.47
CA SER A 480 23.50 5.60 4.36
C SER A 480 24.37 5.43 5.61
N VAL A 481 24.16 4.33 6.34
CA VAL A 481 24.80 4.02 7.61
C VAL A 481 25.19 2.55 7.66
N SER A 482 26.09 2.17 8.58
CA SER A 482 26.27 0.76 8.92
C SER A 482 25.03 0.22 9.63
N PRO A 483 24.69 -1.08 9.46
CA PRO A 483 23.57 -1.67 10.17
C PRO A 483 23.78 -1.57 11.68
N PHE A 484 22.68 -1.38 12.39
CA PHE A 484 22.65 -1.32 13.84
C PHE A 484 21.77 -2.45 14.35
N LEU A 485 22.42 -3.55 14.70
CA LEU A 485 21.85 -4.66 15.44
C LEU A 485 22.58 -4.80 16.77
N GLU A 486 21.82 -5.10 17.80
CA GLU A 486 22.31 -5.53 19.09
C GLU A 486 22.10 -7.04 19.21
N GLY A 487 22.89 -7.68 20.07
CA GLY A 487 22.71 -9.09 20.34
C GLY A 487 23.24 -9.51 21.69
N LEU A 488 22.77 -10.66 22.13
CA LEU A 488 23.26 -11.37 23.30
C LEU A 488 23.78 -12.73 22.83
N ALA A 489 25.07 -12.96 23.07
CA ALA A 489 25.74 -14.19 22.70
C ALA A 489 25.65 -15.25 23.81
N ILE A 490 25.43 -16.50 23.40
CA ILE A 490 25.65 -17.70 24.21
C ILE A 490 26.77 -18.45 23.49
N ASP A 491 27.89 -18.66 24.18
CA ASP A 491 29.13 -19.15 23.59
C ASP A 491 29.56 -18.28 22.38
N ASP A 492 29.83 -18.88 21.22
CA ASP A 492 30.30 -18.20 20.01
C ASP A 492 29.16 -17.75 19.06
N ARG A 493 27.88 -17.87 19.48
CA ARG A 493 26.73 -17.48 18.65
C ARG A 493 25.82 -16.45 19.32
N TYR A 494 25.32 -15.49 18.54
CA TYR A 494 24.21 -14.62 18.95
C TYR A 494 22.89 -15.39 19.03
N ALA A 495 22.45 -15.71 20.26
CA ALA A 495 21.17 -16.37 20.52
C ALA A 495 20.00 -15.37 20.49
N VAL A 496 20.24 -14.10 20.81
CA VAL A 496 19.27 -13.01 20.65
C VAL A 496 19.86 -11.98 19.71
N ILE A 497 19.09 -11.60 18.69
CA ILE A 497 19.43 -10.52 17.75
C ILE A 497 18.28 -9.52 17.77
N PHE A 498 18.61 -8.25 17.95
CA PHE A 498 17.63 -7.19 18.12
C PHE A 498 17.97 -5.97 17.27
N SER A 499 16.96 -5.43 16.60
CA SER A 499 17.05 -4.14 15.90
C SER A 499 16.29 -3.07 16.67
N PRO A 500 16.98 -2.08 17.28
CA PRO A 500 16.33 -0.91 17.85
C PRO A 500 15.63 -0.02 16.82
N TYR A 501 15.91 -0.21 15.52
CA TYR A 501 15.29 0.51 14.42
C TYR A 501 14.27 -0.36 13.72
N ASP A 502 13.22 0.26 13.21
CA ASP A 502 12.09 -0.42 12.57
C ASP A 502 12.52 -1.20 11.32
N LEU A 503 12.22 -2.49 11.33
CA LEU A 503 12.20 -3.38 10.17
C LEU A 503 10.74 -3.69 9.79
N SER A 504 9.88 -3.83 10.80
CA SER A 504 8.51 -4.29 10.66
C SER A 504 7.63 -3.36 9.83
N CYS A 505 7.48 -2.07 10.15
CA CYS A 505 6.64 -1.21 9.30
C CYS A 505 7.25 -1.03 7.89
N ALA A 506 8.58 -1.10 7.72
CA ALA A 506 9.20 -1.11 6.39
C ALA A 506 8.80 -2.32 5.53
N LEU A 507 8.52 -3.46 6.17
CA LEU A 507 8.08 -4.71 5.54
C LEU A 507 6.56 -4.82 5.36
N GLU A 508 5.77 -3.89 5.91
CA GLU A 508 4.31 -3.73 5.66
C GLU A 508 3.98 -3.10 4.29
N ASN A 509 4.97 -2.92 3.40
CA ASN A 509 4.85 -2.40 2.03
C ASN A 509 4.52 -0.90 1.86
N THR A 510 4.61 -0.06 2.90
CA THR A 510 4.51 1.40 2.70
C THR A 510 5.45 2.22 3.61
N PRO A 511 6.23 3.18 3.05
CA PRO A 511 6.98 4.15 3.85
C PRO A 511 6.02 4.95 4.74
N SER A 512 6.29 5.02 6.03
CA SER A 512 5.76 6.10 6.87
C SER A 512 6.82 7.20 6.96
N LEU A 513 6.40 8.45 6.71
CA LEU A 513 7.24 9.64 6.83
C LEU A 513 7.68 9.88 8.28
N GLU A 514 6.94 9.34 9.24
CA GLU A 514 7.14 9.51 10.68
C GLU A 514 8.03 8.41 11.29
N CYS A 515 8.23 7.30 10.58
CA CYS A 515 8.93 6.14 11.13
C CYS A 515 10.46 6.27 10.99
N LYS A 516 11.15 6.22 12.14
CA LYS A 516 12.60 6.01 12.19
C LYS A 516 12.90 4.53 11.98
N GLY A 517 13.36 4.18 10.78
CA GLY A 517 13.50 2.79 10.35
C GLY A 517 14.31 2.62 9.08
N TYR A 518 14.59 1.37 8.72
CA TYR A 518 15.26 1.05 7.47
C TYR A 518 14.29 1.23 6.28
N VAL A 519 14.84 1.44 5.08
CA VAL A 519 14.02 1.37 3.86
C VAL A 519 13.65 -0.09 3.56
N THR A 520 12.53 -0.32 2.88
CA THR A 520 11.96 -1.67 2.66
C THR A 520 12.96 -2.67 2.11
N LEU A 521 13.76 -2.29 1.11
CA LEU A 521 14.76 -3.18 0.52
C LEU A 521 15.84 -3.59 1.54
N ASP A 522 16.37 -2.66 2.31
CA ASP A 522 17.44 -2.95 3.27
C ASP A 522 16.89 -3.65 4.52
N ALA A 523 15.66 -3.34 4.95
CA ALA A 523 14.96 -4.08 6.00
C ALA A 523 14.79 -5.56 5.62
N ALA A 524 14.40 -5.84 4.38
CA ALA A 524 14.30 -7.20 3.86
C ALA A 524 15.65 -7.91 3.83
N LYS A 525 16.72 -7.24 3.36
CA LYS A 525 18.07 -7.83 3.36
C LYS A 525 18.55 -8.14 4.77
N ILE A 526 18.35 -7.25 5.74
CA ILE A 526 18.69 -7.47 7.16
C ILE A 526 17.95 -8.70 7.68
N GLY A 527 16.62 -8.76 7.52
CA GLY A 527 15.83 -9.89 7.99
C GLY A 527 16.26 -11.22 7.35
N ILE A 528 16.54 -11.22 6.04
CA ILE A 528 17.05 -12.40 5.33
C ILE A 528 18.41 -12.84 5.89
N ASN A 529 19.35 -11.92 6.10
CA ASN A 529 20.67 -12.23 6.64
C ASN A 529 20.58 -12.84 8.05
N VAL A 530 19.75 -12.26 8.92
CA VAL A 530 19.55 -12.77 10.28
C VAL A 530 18.96 -14.18 10.27
N ILE A 531 17.94 -14.44 9.44
CA ILE A 531 17.36 -15.78 9.31
C ILE A 531 18.39 -16.78 8.80
N LEU A 532 19.14 -16.43 7.75
CA LEU A 532 20.14 -17.34 7.18
C LEU A 532 21.29 -17.63 8.16
N TYR A 533 21.73 -16.63 8.91
CA TYR A 533 22.69 -16.79 10.01
C TYR A 533 22.14 -17.78 11.04
N ALA A 534 20.91 -17.55 11.51
CA ALA A 534 20.29 -18.32 12.58
C ALA A 534 20.03 -19.79 12.20
N LEU A 535 19.79 -20.10 10.93
CA LEU A 535 19.65 -21.47 10.43
C LEU A 535 20.97 -22.24 10.30
N GLN A 536 22.10 -21.54 10.47
CA GLN A 536 23.46 -22.09 10.37
C GLN A 536 24.19 -22.09 11.71
N GLN A 537 23.51 -21.68 12.79
CA GLN A 537 23.96 -21.87 14.17
C GLN A 537 23.37 -23.18 14.71
#